data_AF-A0A364Y9A8-F1
#
_entry.id   AF-A0A364Y9A8-F1
#
_cell.length_a   1.000
_cell.length_b   1.000
_cell.length_c   1.000
_cell.angle_alpha   90.00
_cell.angle_beta   90.00
_cell.angle_gamma   90.00
#
_symmetry.space_group_name_H-M   'P 1'
#
loop_
_entity.id
_entity.type
_entity.pdbx_description
1 polymer ?
#
loop_
_entity_poly.entity_id
_entity_poly.type
_entity_poly.pdbx_seq_one_letter_code
_entity_poly.pdbx_strand_id
1 'polypeptide(L)'
;MTTATIVDGGDQVVTVLTLLLIPICLLDRRRNHWHVNTYQHNASLRLVAYSTLVVIKIQVAYIYFQACVSKFSVSEWADGTAVYYWFLNPMFGVTTDTQPIFVWVLSKPVPVTVLTWGALFVEFLIFAVFTLKENHPLKRYVFLLGIAFHFVIMLIHGLVSFFFSMAGALIIYLLPSHTTMPFKRDSTSKVKHDEWS
;
A
#
# COMPACT_ATOMS: atom_id res chain seq x y z
N MET A 1 14.32 23.45 20.53
CA MET A 1 13.30 22.63 19.83
C MET A 1 13.70 22.58 18.37
N THR A 2 14.42 21.55 17.95
CA THR A 2 14.76 21.31 16.55
C THR A 2 13.61 20.53 15.93
N THR A 3 12.74 21.21 15.21
CA THR A 3 11.77 20.57 14.32
C THR A 3 12.53 19.76 13.27
N ALA A 4 12.29 18.45 13.20
CA ALA A 4 12.75 17.64 12.09
C ALA A 4 12.05 18.16 10.81
N THR A 5 12.78 18.89 9.97
CA THR A 5 12.26 19.50 8.74
C THR A 5 12.21 18.52 7.56
N ILE A 6 12.52 17.25 7.78
CA ILE A 6 12.37 16.22 6.75
C ILE A 6 11.01 15.58 6.97
N VAL A 7 10.06 15.95 6.11
CA VAL A 7 8.79 15.24 5.98
C VAL A 7 9.11 13.82 5.55
N ASP A 8 8.82 12.84 6.41
CA ASP A 8 9.00 11.42 6.11
C ASP A 8 8.18 11.06 4.85
N GLY A 9 8.67 10.10 4.05
CA GLY A 9 7.97 9.63 2.86
C GLY A 9 6.55 9.16 3.18
N GLY A 10 6.31 8.62 4.38
CA GLY A 10 4.98 8.23 4.85
C GLY A 10 4.02 9.41 4.95
N ASP A 11 4.45 10.51 5.55
CA ASP A 11 3.63 11.71 5.75
C ASP A 11 3.26 12.37 4.41
N GLN A 12 4.18 12.36 3.44
CA GLN A 12 3.91 12.84 2.09
C GLN A 12 2.83 12.00 1.40
N VAL A 13 2.94 10.68 1.50
CA VAL A 13 1.95 9.75 0.93
C VAL A 13 0.57 9.97 1.57
N VAL A 14 0.49 10.07 2.90
CA VAL A 14 -0.78 10.32 3.60
C VAL A 14 -1.37 11.65 3.20
N THR A 15 -0.57 12.71 3.13
CA THR A 15 -1.04 14.05 2.75
C THR A 15 -1.68 14.04 1.36
N VAL A 16 -1.01 13.43 0.38
CA VAL A 16 -1.52 13.36 -0.99
C VAL A 16 -2.76 12.46 -1.07
N LEU A 17 -2.73 11.28 -0.46
CA LEU A 17 -3.85 10.34 -0.54
C LEU A 17 -5.09 10.85 0.20
N THR A 18 -4.92 11.49 1.36
CA THR A 18 -6.06 12.08 2.10
C THR A 18 -6.70 13.20 1.30
N LEU A 19 -5.92 14.08 0.67
CA LEU A 19 -6.42 15.11 -0.25
C LEU A 19 -7.23 14.49 -1.40
N LEU A 20 -6.68 13.46 -2.05
CA LEU A 20 -7.36 12.77 -3.15
C LEU A 20 -8.59 11.97 -2.72
N LEU A 21 -8.69 11.57 -1.45
CA LEU A 21 -9.86 10.88 -0.92
C LEU A 21 -11.05 11.81 -0.63
N ILE A 22 -10.83 13.12 -0.45
CA ILE A 22 -11.89 14.09 -0.11
C ILE A 22 -13.11 13.98 -1.05
N PRO A 23 -12.97 13.98 -2.40
CA PRO A 23 -14.14 13.87 -3.28
C PRO A 23 -14.92 12.57 -3.09
N ILE A 24 -14.24 11.44 -2.88
CA ILE A 24 -14.90 10.14 -2.67
C ILE A 24 -15.63 10.14 -1.33
N CYS A 25 -15.00 10.66 -0.27
CA CYS A 25 -15.59 10.74 1.06
C CYS A 25 -16.80 11.68 1.12
N LEU A 26 -16.77 12.81 0.40
CA LEU A 26 -17.93 13.71 0.32
C LEU A 26 -19.12 13.10 -0.44
N LEU A 27 -18.84 12.18 -1.37
CA LEU A 27 -19.88 11.46 -2.11
C LEU A 27 -20.37 10.21 -1.36
N ASP A 28 -19.65 9.72 -0.35
CA ASP A 28 -20.07 8.58 0.45
C ASP A 28 -21.11 8.99 1.49
N ARG A 29 -22.36 8.54 1.30
CA ARG A 29 -23.47 8.79 2.23
C ARG A 29 -23.60 7.76 3.35
N ARG A 30 -22.74 6.74 3.38
CA ARG A 30 -22.78 5.72 4.43
C ARG A 30 -22.32 6.34 5.74
N ARG A 31 -23.07 6.10 6.81
CA ARG A 31 -22.66 6.51 8.17
C ARG A 31 -21.46 5.72 8.68
N ASN A 32 -21.38 4.45 8.31
CA ASN A 32 -20.27 3.55 8.62
C ASN A 32 -20.22 2.42 7.59
N HIS A 33 -19.19 1.57 7.68
CA HIS A 33 -18.97 0.49 6.73
C HIS A 33 -20.04 -0.62 6.74
N TRP A 34 -20.88 -0.67 7.77
CA TRP A 34 -21.93 -1.67 7.96
C TRP A 34 -23.28 -1.24 7.38
N HIS A 35 -23.46 0.03 7.02
CA HIS A 35 -24.67 0.52 6.38
C HIS A 35 -24.58 0.41 4.85
N VAL A 36 -25.59 -0.22 4.26
CA VAL A 36 -25.76 -0.25 2.80
C VAL A 36 -26.22 1.12 2.33
N ASN A 37 -25.51 1.68 1.35
CA ASN A 37 -25.95 2.92 0.70
C ASN A 37 -27.14 2.61 -0.21
N THR A 38 -28.32 3.12 0.14
CA THR A 38 -29.52 3.03 -0.71
C THR A 38 -29.65 4.21 -1.67
N TYR A 39 -28.77 5.21 -1.55
CA TYR A 39 -28.82 6.41 -2.38
C TYR A 39 -28.23 6.14 -3.77
N GLN A 40 -29.04 6.40 -4.80
CA GLN A 40 -28.60 6.33 -6.18
C GLN A 40 -28.01 7.67 -6.62
N HIS A 41 -26.70 7.70 -6.84
CA HIS A 41 -26.02 8.87 -7.40
C HIS A 41 -26.36 9.04 -8.88
N ASN A 42 -26.49 10.29 -9.32
CA ASN A 42 -26.57 10.61 -10.75
C ASN A 42 -25.28 10.21 -11.49
N ALA A 43 -25.33 10.17 -12.83
CA ALA A 43 -24.20 9.74 -13.64
C ALA A 43 -22.92 10.57 -13.40
N SER A 44 -23.06 11.89 -13.25
CA SER A 44 -21.93 12.81 -13.05
C SER A 44 -21.18 12.54 -11.74
N LEU A 45 -21.88 12.35 -10.62
CA LEU A 45 -21.24 12.08 -9.33
C LEU A 45 -20.53 10.72 -9.33
N ARG A 46 -21.10 9.71 -10.02
CA ARG A 46 -20.42 8.41 -10.20
C ARG A 46 -19.15 8.55 -11.03
N LEU A 47 -19.19 9.37 -12.08
CA LEU A 47 -18.01 9.66 -12.90
C LEU A 47 -16.93 10.36 -12.06
N VAL A 48 -17.28 11.37 -11.26
CA VAL A 48 -16.33 12.04 -10.36
C VAL A 48 -15.68 11.05 -9.38
N ALA A 49 -16.48 10.20 -8.73
CA ALA A 49 -15.96 9.20 -7.80
C ALA A 49 -15.01 8.20 -8.48
N TYR A 50 -15.39 7.70 -9.67
CA TYR A 50 -14.58 6.76 -10.43
C TYR A 50 -13.28 7.41 -10.94
N SER A 51 -13.35 8.61 -11.51
CA SER A 51 -12.17 9.36 -11.97
C SER A 51 -11.21 9.65 -10.81
N THR A 52 -11.73 10.01 -9.64
CA THR A 52 -10.91 10.24 -8.45
C THR A 52 -10.20 8.95 -8.01
N LEU A 53 -10.89 7.82 -8.01
CA LEU A 53 -10.27 6.51 -7.72
C LEU A 53 -9.17 6.17 -8.74
N VAL A 54 -9.38 6.42 -10.02
CA VAL A 54 -8.36 6.21 -11.06
C VAL A 54 -7.14 7.10 -10.82
N VAL A 55 -7.33 8.38 -10.47
CA VAL A 55 -6.23 9.30 -10.14
C VAL A 55 -5.43 8.79 -8.93
N ILE A 56 -6.10 8.30 -7.89
CA ILE A 56 -5.41 7.68 -6.73
C ILE A 56 -4.58 6.48 -7.18
N LYS A 57 -5.14 5.59 -8.00
CA LYS A 57 -4.42 4.40 -8.50
C LYS A 57 -3.19 4.78 -9.33
N ILE A 58 -3.31 5.81 -10.18
CA ILE A 58 -2.19 6.37 -10.95
C ILE A 58 -1.12 6.94 -10.00
N GLN A 59 -1.53 7.69 -8.98
CA GLN A 59 -0.62 8.28 -8.00
C GLN A 59 0.19 7.20 -7.27
N VAL A 60 -0.46 6.12 -6.81
CA VAL A 60 0.22 5.01 -6.15
C VAL A 60 1.14 4.28 -7.11
N ALA A 61 0.71 4.01 -8.35
CA ALA A 61 1.58 3.41 -9.37
C ALA A 61 2.82 4.26 -9.64
N TYR A 62 2.67 5.59 -9.72
CA TYR A 62 3.77 6.52 -9.91
C TYR A 62 4.76 6.51 -8.74
N ILE A 63 4.28 6.44 -7.49
CA ILE A 63 5.14 6.32 -6.30
C ILE A 63 6.06 5.10 -6.43
N TYR A 64 5.52 3.93 -6.78
CA TYR A 64 6.32 2.71 -6.93
C TYR A 64 7.26 2.76 -8.15
N PHE A 65 6.82 3.37 -9.26
CA PHE A 65 7.68 3.59 -10.42
C PHE A 65 8.88 4.47 -10.07
N GLN A 66 8.62 5.62 -9.47
CA GLN A 66 9.66 6.56 -9.07
C GLN A 66 10.59 5.93 -8.02
N ALA A 67 10.04 5.20 -7.04
CA ALA A 67 10.83 4.56 -6.00
C ALA A 67 11.84 3.55 -6.58
N CYS A 68 11.45 2.81 -7.61
CA CYS A 68 12.34 1.89 -8.31
C CYS A 68 13.36 2.63 -9.19
N VAL A 69 12.89 3.53 -10.06
CA VAL A 69 13.75 4.16 -11.08
C VAL A 69 14.77 5.11 -10.47
N SER A 70 14.37 5.90 -9.47
CA SER A 70 15.28 6.87 -8.84
C SER A 70 16.46 6.23 -8.12
N LYS A 71 16.34 4.98 -7.68
CA LYS A 71 17.44 4.27 -7.02
C LYS A 71 18.60 4.00 -7.96
N PHE A 72 18.38 3.87 -9.26
CA PHE A 72 19.47 3.67 -10.22
C PHE A 72 20.42 4.88 -10.35
N SER A 73 20.05 6.08 -9.85
CA SER A 73 20.97 7.21 -9.79
C SER A 73 21.96 7.15 -8.62
N VAL A 74 21.87 6.12 -7.78
CA VAL A 74 22.73 5.89 -6.62
C VAL A 74 23.57 4.64 -6.87
N SER A 75 24.89 4.75 -6.76
CA SER A 75 25.87 3.70 -7.09
C SER A 75 25.57 2.36 -6.42
N GLU A 76 25.26 2.40 -5.13
CA GLU A 76 25.07 1.24 -4.28
C GLU A 76 23.83 0.42 -4.69
N TRP A 77 22.82 1.08 -5.25
CA TRP A 77 21.65 0.38 -5.79
C TRP A 77 21.96 -0.23 -7.15
N ALA A 78 22.73 0.47 -7.98
CA ALA A 78 23.14 0.00 -9.30
C ALA A 78 24.10 -1.19 -9.24
N ASP A 79 25.03 -1.20 -8.27
CA ASP A 79 26.01 -2.29 -8.09
C ASP A 79 25.49 -3.46 -7.21
N GLY A 80 24.30 -3.32 -6.61
CA GLY A 80 23.64 -4.37 -5.84
C GLY A 80 24.04 -4.45 -4.36
N THR A 81 24.70 -3.42 -3.82
CA THR A 81 25.20 -3.42 -2.43
C THR A 81 24.37 -2.59 -1.45
N ALA A 82 23.39 -1.80 -1.91
CA ALA A 82 22.67 -0.81 -1.10
C ALA A 82 22.09 -1.36 0.21
N VAL A 83 21.54 -2.58 0.20
CA VAL A 83 20.92 -3.16 1.40
C VAL A 83 21.92 -3.30 2.55
N TYR A 84 23.21 -3.56 2.27
CA TYR A 84 24.25 -3.58 3.30
C TYR A 84 24.32 -2.24 4.05
N TYR A 85 24.33 -1.14 3.32
CA TYR A 85 24.43 0.21 3.89
C TYR A 85 23.16 0.66 4.59
N TRP A 86 21.99 0.35 4.04
CA TRP A 86 20.71 0.73 4.63
C TRP A 86 20.39 -0.06 5.90
N PHE A 87 20.67 -1.37 5.92
CA PHE A 87 20.42 -2.19 7.11
C PHE A 87 21.40 -1.89 8.24
N LEU A 88 22.62 -1.44 7.93
CA LEU A 88 23.63 -1.10 8.93
C LEU A 88 23.71 0.40 9.21
N ASN A 89 22.75 1.17 8.71
CA ASN A 89 22.70 2.61 8.96
C ASN A 89 22.56 2.90 10.47
N PRO A 90 23.39 3.77 11.07
CA PRO A 90 23.33 4.02 12.51
C PRO A 90 22.02 4.63 13.01
N MET A 91 21.27 5.32 12.13
CA MET A 91 20.06 6.06 12.50
C MET A 91 18.78 5.24 12.27
N PHE A 92 18.74 4.46 11.18
CA PHE A 92 17.52 3.78 10.74
C PHE A 92 17.76 2.30 10.40
N GLY A 93 18.91 1.72 10.74
CA GLY A 93 19.21 0.32 10.49
C GLY A 93 18.75 -0.61 11.60
N VAL A 94 19.24 -1.85 11.55
CA VAL A 94 19.00 -2.87 12.57
C VAL A 94 19.61 -2.48 13.92
N THR A 95 19.04 -3.01 15.00
CA THR A 95 19.54 -2.75 16.36
C THR A 95 20.93 -3.35 16.57
N THR A 96 21.71 -2.77 17.48
CA THR A 96 23.06 -3.24 17.83
C THR A 96 23.11 -4.72 18.20
N ASP A 97 22.07 -5.23 18.87
CA ASP A 97 21.98 -6.63 19.31
C ASP A 97 21.79 -7.60 18.14
N THR A 98 21.08 -7.17 17.09
CA THR A 98 20.80 -8.01 15.90
C THR A 98 21.80 -7.77 14.77
N GLN A 99 22.55 -6.67 14.83
CA GLN A 99 23.53 -6.27 13.83
C GLN A 99 24.54 -7.37 13.46
N PRO A 100 25.12 -8.16 14.38
CA PRO A 100 26.09 -9.20 14.02
C PRO A 100 25.53 -10.25 13.05
N ILE A 101 24.24 -10.59 13.19
CA ILE A 101 23.55 -11.56 12.31
C ILE A 101 23.45 -10.99 10.90
N PHE A 102 23.00 -9.74 10.78
CA PHE A 102 22.86 -9.08 9.47
C PHE A 102 24.22 -8.82 8.82
N VAL A 103 25.25 -8.43 9.57
CA VAL A 103 26.62 -8.31 9.04
C VAL A 103 27.10 -9.63 8.47
N TRP A 104 26.89 -10.75 9.19
CA TRP A 104 27.30 -12.07 8.71
C TRP A 104 26.64 -12.47 7.38
N VAL A 105 25.33 -12.19 7.23
CA VAL A 105 24.58 -12.46 5.99
C VAL A 105 24.97 -11.50 4.86
N LEU A 106 24.95 -10.20 5.14
CA LEU A 106 25.09 -9.13 4.14
C LEU A 106 26.54 -8.93 3.68
N SER A 107 27.53 -9.47 4.41
CA SER A 107 28.92 -9.50 3.95
C SER A 107 29.16 -10.54 2.84
N LYS A 108 28.15 -11.34 2.49
CA LYS A 108 28.21 -12.29 1.37
C LYS A 108 27.61 -11.65 0.11
N PRO A 109 28.22 -11.82 -1.08
CA PRO A 109 27.79 -11.13 -2.30
C PRO A 109 26.40 -11.57 -2.78
N VAL A 110 26.03 -12.84 -2.63
CA VAL A 110 24.74 -13.35 -3.13
C VAL A 110 23.56 -12.78 -2.31
N PRO A 111 23.52 -12.91 -0.97
CA PRO A 111 22.42 -12.34 -0.17
C PRO A 111 22.23 -10.83 -0.35
N VAL A 112 23.31 -10.04 -0.31
CA VAL A 112 23.19 -8.57 -0.45
C VAL A 112 22.65 -8.17 -1.83
N THR A 113 23.13 -8.82 -2.89
CA THR A 113 22.67 -8.54 -4.26
C THR A 113 21.22 -8.94 -4.45
N VAL A 114 20.83 -10.13 -3.99
CA VAL A 114 19.44 -10.62 -4.09
C VAL A 114 18.48 -9.73 -3.33
N LEU A 115 18.84 -9.25 -2.13
CA LEU A 115 17.99 -8.33 -1.37
C LEU A 115 17.90 -6.95 -2.05
N THR A 116 19.02 -6.42 -2.53
CA THR A 116 19.07 -5.08 -3.16
C THR A 116 18.23 -5.04 -4.43
N TRP A 117 18.46 -5.95 -5.38
CA TRP A 117 17.68 -5.99 -6.62
C TRP A 117 16.30 -6.61 -6.42
N GLY A 118 16.12 -7.47 -5.41
CA GLY A 118 14.81 -7.98 -5.01
C GLY A 118 13.87 -6.86 -4.59
N ALA A 119 14.35 -5.86 -3.83
CA ALA A 119 13.56 -4.69 -3.49
C ALA A 119 13.11 -3.91 -4.74
N LEU A 120 14.03 -3.64 -5.68
CA LEU A 120 13.72 -2.98 -6.96
C LEU A 120 12.71 -3.77 -7.79
N PHE A 121 12.86 -5.09 -7.82
CA PHE A 121 11.94 -5.99 -8.53
C PHE A 121 10.54 -5.93 -7.94
N VAL A 122 10.40 -5.96 -6.61
CA VAL A 122 9.10 -5.85 -5.93
C VAL A 122 8.46 -4.50 -6.23
N GLU A 123 9.20 -3.40 -6.14
CA GLU A 123 8.70 -2.06 -6.44
C GLU A 123 8.22 -1.95 -7.90
N PHE A 124 9.03 -2.43 -8.84
CA PHE A 124 8.65 -2.48 -10.25
C PHE A 124 7.42 -3.35 -10.50
N LEU A 125 7.33 -4.52 -9.84
CA LEU A 125 6.19 -5.42 -9.98
C LEU A 125 4.89 -4.77 -9.50
N ILE A 126 4.93 -4.05 -8.37
CA ILE A 126 3.78 -3.30 -7.85
C ILE A 126 3.36 -2.20 -8.84
N PHE A 127 4.31 -1.49 -9.46
CA PHE A 127 3.99 -0.56 -10.54
C PHE A 127 3.39 -1.26 -11.77
N ALA A 128 4.02 -2.33 -12.26
CA ALA A 128 3.69 -2.99 -13.52
C ALA A 128 2.26 -3.55 -13.54
N VAL A 129 1.76 -4.03 -12.40
CA VAL A 129 0.38 -4.53 -12.30
C VAL A 129 -0.70 -3.45 -12.50
N PHE A 130 -0.34 -2.17 -12.55
CA PHE A 130 -1.26 -1.09 -12.94
C PHE A 130 -1.88 -1.35 -14.32
N THR A 131 -1.08 -1.90 -15.25
CA THR A 131 -1.48 -2.18 -16.63
C THR A 131 -2.42 -3.38 -16.77
N LEU A 132 -2.54 -4.19 -15.72
CA LEU A 132 -3.42 -5.36 -15.71
C LEU A 132 -4.86 -4.96 -15.42
N LYS A 133 -5.79 -5.77 -15.95
CA LYS A 133 -7.23 -5.69 -15.63
C LYS A 133 -7.45 -5.67 -14.12
N GLU A 134 -8.45 -4.92 -13.66
CA GLU A 134 -8.73 -4.71 -12.23
C GLU A 134 -8.86 -6.01 -11.43
N ASN A 135 -9.57 -7.01 -11.99
CA ASN A 135 -9.82 -8.28 -11.33
C ASN A 135 -8.75 -9.35 -11.61
N HIS A 136 -7.57 -8.96 -12.11
CA HIS A 136 -6.52 -9.93 -12.42
C HIS A 136 -5.99 -10.60 -11.14
N PRO A 137 -5.91 -11.95 -11.06
CA PRO A 137 -5.57 -12.65 -9.82
C PRO A 137 -4.18 -12.30 -9.27
N LEU A 138 -3.23 -11.95 -10.16
CA LEU A 138 -1.89 -11.51 -9.78
C LEU A 138 -1.89 -10.32 -8.80
N LYS A 139 -2.88 -9.41 -8.88
CA LYS A 139 -2.94 -8.24 -7.99
C LYS A 139 -3.06 -8.64 -6.52
N ARG A 140 -3.73 -9.77 -6.21
CA ARG A 140 -3.82 -10.29 -4.84
C ARG A 140 -2.47 -10.79 -4.32
N TYR A 141 -1.69 -11.48 -5.16
CA TYR A 141 -0.36 -11.95 -4.78
C TYR A 141 0.61 -10.79 -4.61
N VAL A 142 0.58 -9.81 -5.53
CA VAL A 142 1.39 -8.59 -5.44
C VAL A 142 0.98 -7.74 -4.24
N PHE A 143 -0.30 -7.72 -3.87
CA PHE A 143 -0.76 -7.08 -2.63
C PHE A 143 -0.13 -7.73 -1.40
N LEU A 144 -0.18 -9.06 -1.28
CA LEU A 144 0.44 -9.76 -0.15
C LEU A 144 1.96 -9.55 -0.11
N LEU A 145 2.61 -9.61 -1.26
CA LEU A 145 4.04 -9.34 -1.39
C LEU A 145 4.39 -7.90 -0.97
N GLY A 146 3.60 -6.91 -1.42
CA GLY A 146 3.78 -5.50 -1.05
C GLY A 146 3.58 -5.26 0.45
N ILE A 147 2.56 -5.86 1.06
CA ILE A 147 2.35 -5.78 2.52
C ILE A 147 3.54 -6.41 3.25
N ALA A 148 3.99 -7.59 2.84
CA ALA A 148 5.15 -8.25 3.44
C ALA A 148 6.43 -7.41 3.29
N PHE A 149 6.66 -6.81 2.12
CA PHE A 149 7.79 -5.93 1.83
C PHE A 149 7.81 -4.71 2.76
N HIS A 150 6.68 -4.00 2.88
CA HIS A 150 6.58 -2.85 3.79
C HIS A 150 6.63 -3.24 5.26
N PHE A 151 6.15 -4.44 5.62
CA PHE A 151 6.26 -4.96 6.98
C PHE A 151 7.72 -5.24 7.36
N VAL A 152 8.53 -5.78 6.45
CA VAL A 152 9.98 -5.93 6.67
C VAL A 152 10.64 -4.57 6.86
N ILE A 153 10.28 -3.56 6.05
CA ILE A 153 10.78 -2.19 6.22
C ILE A 153 10.43 -1.64 7.61
N MET A 154 9.20 -1.87 8.08
CA MET A 154 8.78 -1.47 9.42
C MET A 154 9.63 -2.10 10.51
N LEU A 155 9.92 -3.40 10.40
CA LEU A 155 10.70 -4.13 11.41
C LEU A 155 12.17 -3.73 11.42
N ILE A 156 12.77 -3.54 10.24
CA ILE A 156 14.20 -3.21 10.10
C ILE A 156 14.46 -1.74 10.39
N HIS A 157 13.61 -0.84 9.88
CA HIS A 157 13.85 0.61 9.91
C HIS A 157 13.01 1.35 10.95
N GLY A 158 12.10 0.68 11.66
CA GLY A 158 11.22 1.31 12.65
C GLY A 158 10.16 2.24 12.06
N LEU A 159 9.93 2.19 10.74
CA LEU A 159 9.06 3.12 10.02
C LEU A 159 7.58 2.67 10.09
N VAL A 160 6.98 2.80 11.26
CA VAL A 160 5.59 2.35 11.53
C VAL A 160 4.56 3.17 10.76
N SER A 161 4.66 4.51 10.77
CA SER A 161 3.76 5.39 10.03
C SER A 161 3.83 5.12 8.53
N PHE A 162 5.04 4.94 7.99
CA PHE A 162 5.26 4.57 6.59
C PHE A 162 4.56 3.26 6.22
N PHE A 163 4.66 2.23 7.05
CA PHE A 163 3.97 0.95 6.81
C PHE A 163 2.47 1.12 6.67
N PHE A 164 1.81 1.80 7.61
CA PHE A 164 0.36 2.01 7.54
C PHE A 164 -0.05 2.87 6.34
N SER A 165 0.77 3.87 6.00
CA SER A 165 0.55 4.72 4.83
C SER A 165 0.57 3.91 3.53
N MET A 166 1.61 3.09 3.35
CA MET A 166 1.77 2.25 2.15
C MET A 166 0.78 1.09 2.13
N ALA A 167 0.42 0.51 3.28
CA ALA A 167 -0.63 -0.50 3.36
C ALA A 167 -1.99 0.05 2.91
N GLY A 168 -2.36 1.26 3.37
CA GLY A 168 -3.56 1.96 2.90
C GLY A 168 -3.53 2.24 1.40
N ALA A 169 -2.39 2.70 0.88
CA ALA A 169 -2.18 2.93 -0.54
C ALA A 169 -2.38 1.63 -1.36
N LEU A 170 -1.78 0.53 -0.91
CA LEU A 170 -1.88 -0.79 -1.56
C LEU A 170 -3.31 -1.36 -1.53
N ILE A 171 -4.06 -1.13 -0.46
CA ILE A 171 -5.48 -1.51 -0.36
C ILE A 171 -6.28 -0.82 -1.47
N ILE A 172 -6.17 0.50 -1.61
CA ILE A 172 -6.92 1.26 -2.62
C ILE A 172 -6.45 0.89 -4.05
N TYR A 173 -5.15 0.63 -4.20
CA TYR A 173 -4.53 0.39 -5.49
C TYR A 173 -4.79 -1.02 -6.06
N LEU A 174 -4.67 -2.06 -5.24
CA LEU A 174 -4.65 -3.46 -5.69
C LEU A 174 -5.93 -4.24 -5.38
N LEU A 175 -6.74 -3.83 -4.39
CA LEU A 175 -8.00 -4.51 -4.13
C LEU A 175 -9.09 -4.03 -5.09
N PRO A 176 -9.95 -4.94 -5.57
CA PRO A 176 -11.03 -4.59 -6.50
C PRO A 176 -12.05 -3.68 -5.83
N SER A 177 -12.42 -2.57 -6.49
CA SER A 177 -13.37 -1.59 -5.92
C SER A 177 -14.84 -2.01 -6.01
N HIS A 178 -15.14 -3.09 -6.74
CA HIS A 178 -16.52 -3.50 -7.07
C HIS A 178 -16.95 -4.87 -6.53
N THR A 179 -16.19 -5.45 -5.60
CA THR A 179 -16.57 -6.75 -5.03
C THR A 179 -17.53 -6.55 -3.86
N THR A 180 -18.81 -6.84 -4.08
CA THR A 180 -19.75 -7.09 -2.97
C THR A 180 -19.26 -8.32 -2.23
N MET A 181 -18.74 -8.17 -1.00
CA MET A 181 -18.51 -9.33 -0.16
C MET A 181 -19.87 -10.02 0.05
N PRO A 182 -20.04 -11.30 -0.34
CA PRO A 182 -21.26 -12.02 -0.06
C PRO A 182 -21.27 -12.31 1.44
N PHE A 183 -21.74 -11.34 2.22
CA PHE A 183 -22.12 -11.63 3.59
C PHE A 183 -23.37 -12.50 3.48
N LYS A 184 -23.20 -13.81 3.64
CA LYS A 184 -24.29 -14.76 3.72
C LYS A 184 -25.09 -14.38 4.97
N ARG A 185 -26.09 -13.53 4.78
CA ARG A 185 -27.04 -13.20 5.83
C ARG A 185 -27.92 -14.42 5.99
N ASP A 186 -27.68 -15.21 7.03
CA ASP A 186 -28.55 -16.33 7.37
C ASP A 186 -29.98 -15.79 7.50
N SER A 187 -30.87 -16.29 6.64
CA SER A 187 -32.26 -15.90 6.58
C SER A 187 -33.03 -16.60 7.71
N THR A 188 -32.84 -16.15 8.95
CA THR A 188 -33.63 -16.60 10.10
C THR A 188 -34.33 -15.41 10.75
N SER A 189 -35.20 -14.76 9.99
CA SER A 189 -36.34 -14.04 10.58
C SER A 189 -37.55 -14.20 9.66
N LYS A 190 -38.19 -15.37 9.73
CA LYS A 190 -39.61 -15.49 9.38
C LYS A 190 -40.35 -14.62 10.41
N VAL A 191 -40.66 -13.39 10.02
CA VAL A 191 -41.70 -12.60 10.68
C VAL A 191 -42.99 -13.38 10.43
N LYS A 192 -43.49 -14.06 11.46
CA LYS A 192 -44.87 -14.54 11.47
C LYS A 192 -45.74 -13.29 11.38
N HIS A 193 -46.47 -13.14 10.28
CA HIS A 193 -47.61 -12.25 10.26
C HIS A 193 -48.72 -12.96 11.03
N ASP A 194 -49.17 -12.32 12.11
CA ASP A 194 -50.34 -12.73 12.86
C ASP A 194 -51.57 -12.62 11.95
N GLU A 195 -52.21 -13.77 11.71
CA GLU A 195 -53.52 -13.86 11.10
C GLU A 195 -54.57 -13.34 12.08
N TRP A 196 -55.25 -12.24 11.71
CA TRP A 196 -56.52 -11.85 12.31
C TRP A 196 -57.61 -12.04 11.26
N SER A 197 -58.40 -13.09 11.43
CA SER A 197 -59.75 -13.26 10.88
C SER A 197 -60.65 -13.80 11.98
#